data_AF-A0A3D0V8T0-F1
#
_entry.id   AF-A0A3D0V8T0-F1
#
_cell.length_a   1.000
_cell.length_b   1.000
_cell.length_c   1.000
_cell.angle_alpha   90.00
_cell.angle_beta   90.00
_cell.angle_gamma   90.00
#
_symmetry.space_group_name_H-M   'P 1'
#
loop_
_entity.id
_entity.type
_entity.pdbx_description
1 polymer ?
#
loop_
_entity_poly.entity_id
_entity_poly.type
_entity_poly.pdbx_seq_one_letter_code
_entity_poly.pdbx_strand_id
1 'polypeptide(L)'
;MAFFLHLGLISALVFVLIAVHEVGHYLAGLTAGIPARDMRVVLLAFPQHVALRDGDSWVSPVKDITRYIEVSRKYFATRWAAFRYVAGGIVVGTVFSTGVCLVAQHYGWYAIAFWTAWISGCMYAINVLLMDLPWALIYRRSVGDTSGLWEIARLPALVLTFLVLCVQVLLVVLVSR
;
A
#
# COMPACT_ATOMS: atom_id res chain seq x y z
N MET A 1 20.95 -13.20 21.25
CA MET A 1 20.24 -14.06 20.29
C MET A 1 18.81 -13.58 20.04
N ALA A 2 17.98 -13.37 21.07
CA ALA A 2 16.59 -12.90 20.91
C ALA A 2 16.44 -11.59 20.11
N PHE A 3 17.33 -10.61 20.32
CA PHE A 3 17.33 -9.35 19.56
C PHE A 3 17.41 -9.57 18.04
N PHE A 4 18.36 -10.39 17.57
CA PHE A 4 18.54 -10.66 16.15
C PHE A 4 17.37 -11.42 15.54
N LEU A 5 16.71 -12.30 16.31
CA LEU A 5 15.49 -12.99 15.88
C LEU A 5 14.32 -12.01 15.69
N HIS A 6 14.13 -11.09 16.63
CA HIS A 6 13.11 -10.04 16.50
C HIS A 6 13.40 -9.09 15.33
N LEU A 7 14.66 -8.66 15.19
CA LEU A 7 15.06 -7.81 14.07
C LEU A 7 14.82 -8.51 12.71
N GLY A 8 15.20 -9.79 12.61
CA GLY A 8 14.95 -10.60 11.41
C GLY A 8 13.46 -10.75 11.10
N LEU A 9 12.65 -11.07 12.12
CA LEU A 9 11.20 -11.18 11.99
C LEU A 9 10.57 -9.87 11.54
N ILE A 10 10.88 -8.75 12.21
CA ILE A 10 10.34 -7.43 11.88
C ILE A 10 10.73 -7.06 10.45
N SER A 11 11.99 -7.26 10.08
CA SER A 11 12.48 -6.95 8.73
C SER A 11 11.77 -7.78 7.66
N ALA A 12 11.55 -9.08 7.92
CA ALA A 12 10.80 -9.97 7.05
C ALA A 12 9.33 -9.52 6.93
N LEU A 13 8.67 -9.19 8.04
CA LEU A 13 7.28 -8.72 8.06
C LEU A 13 7.13 -7.40 7.30
N VAL A 14 8.02 -6.43 7.51
CA VAL A 14 8.04 -5.18 6.74
C VAL A 14 8.14 -5.46 5.24
N PHE A 15 9.11 -6.29 4.84
CA PHE A 15 9.28 -6.63 3.42
C PHE A 15 8.05 -7.31 2.83
N VAL A 16 7.46 -8.27 3.55
CA VAL A 16 6.25 -8.99 3.11
C VAL A 16 5.06 -8.03 2.99
N LEU A 17 4.85 -7.15 3.98
CA LEU A 17 3.75 -6.19 3.96
C LEU A 17 3.88 -5.19 2.81
N ILE A 18 5.09 -4.69 2.53
CA ILE A 18 5.37 -3.85 1.36
C ILE A 18 5.09 -4.63 0.06
N ALA A 19 5.58 -5.87 -0.04
CA ALA A 19 5.36 -6.68 -1.24
C ALA A 19 3.87 -6.93 -1.50
N VAL A 20 3.09 -7.21 -0.45
CA VAL A 20 1.64 -7.38 -0.53
C VAL A 20 0.94 -6.09 -0.93
N HIS A 21 1.37 -4.93 -0.42
CA HIS A 21 0.86 -3.63 -0.84
C HIS A 21 1.07 -3.39 -2.34
N GLU A 22 2.27 -3.63 -2.85
CA GLU A 22 2.54 -3.47 -4.29
C GLU A 22 1.78 -4.48 -5.15
N VAL A 23 1.63 -5.71 -4.66
CA VAL A 23 0.78 -6.72 -5.30
C VAL A 23 -0.67 -6.24 -5.34
N GLY A 24 -1.14 -5.52 -4.33
CA GLY A 24 -2.46 -4.90 -4.31
C GLY A 24 -2.69 -3.92 -5.46
N HIS A 25 -1.72 -3.02 -5.72
CA HIS A 25 -1.76 -2.14 -6.89
C HIS A 25 -1.72 -2.92 -8.20
N TYR A 26 -0.84 -3.93 -8.29
CA TYR A 26 -0.71 -4.76 -9.48
C TYR A 26 -2.02 -5.49 -9.80
N LEU A 27 -2.65 -6.13 -8.81
CA LEU A 27 -3.93 -6.81 -8.96
C LEU A 27 -5.03 -5.81 -9.34
N ALA A 28 -5.08 -4.65 -8.68
CA ALA A 28 -6.03 -3.61 -9.04
C ALA A 28 -5.82 -3.10 -10.48
N GLY A 29 -4.57 -3.00 -10.94
CA GLY A 29 -4.20 -2.64 -12.30
C GLY A 29 -4.70 -3.64 -13.33
N LEU A 30 -4.58 -4.94 -13.04
CA LEU A 30 -5.16 -5.99 -13.90
C LEU A 30 -6.67 -5.81 -14.04
N THR A 31 -7.38 -5.57 -12.92
CA THR A 31 -8.83 -5.34 -12.94
C THR A 31 -9.24 -4.01 -13.59
N ALA A 32 -8.32 -3.07 -13.71
CA ALA A 32 -8.49 -1.80 -14.39
C ALA A 32 -8.16 -1.89 -15.89
N GLY A 33 -7.71 -3.04 -16.38
CA GLY A 33 -7.42 -3.30 -17.79
C GLY A 33 -5.97 -3.09 -18.19
N ILE A 34 -5.04 -2.87 -17.24
CA ILE A 34 -3.61 -2.81 -17.55
C ILE A 34 -3.12 -4.25 -17.81
N PRO A 35 -2.54 -4.56 -18.98
CA PRO A 35 -1.99 -5.88 -19.25
C PRO A 35 -0.84 -6.20 -18.29
N ALA A 36 -0.74 -7.46 -17.85
CA ALA A 36 0.36 -7.92 -16.98
C ALA A 36 1.76 -7.60 -17.53
N ARG A 37 1.93 -7.66 -18.85
CA ARG A 37 3.20 -7.33 -19.55
C ARG A 37 3.59 -5.85 -19.47
N ASP A 38 2.64 -4.99 -19.10
CA ASP A 38 2.79 -3.54 -19.02
C ASP A 38 2.88 -3.05 -17.57
N MET A 39 2.96 -3.98 -16.61
CA MET A 39 3.18 -3.69 -15.19
C MET A 39 4.37 -4.49 -14.65
N ARG A 40 5.10 -3.90 -13.71
CA ARG A 40 6.20 -4.58 -13.02
C ARG A 40 6.24 -4.14 -11.57
N VAL A 41 6.15 -5.11 -10.67
CA VAL A 41 6.38 -4.88 -9.24
C VAL A 41 7.88 -4.72 -9.00
N VAL A 42 8.29 -3.61 -8.38
CA VAL A 42 9.69 -3.27 -8.09
C VAL A 42 9.90 -3.24 -6.58
N LEU A 43 10.42 -4.34 -6.02
CA LEU A 43 10.61 -4.49 -4.56
C LEU A 43 12.01 -4.13 -4.06
N LEU A 44 13.02 -4.17 -4.93
CA LEU A 44 14.43 -3.97 -4.59
C LEU A 44 14.94 -2.56 -4.87
N ALA A 45 14.05 -1.62 -5.19
CA ALA A 45 14.34 -0.19 -5.27
C ALA A 45 13.43 0.56 -4.31
N PHE A 46 13.96 1.58 -3.64
CA PHE A 46 13.22 2.38 -2.67
C PHE A 46 12.84 3.76 -3.24
N PRO A 47 11.61 4.24 -3.01
CA PRO A 47 10.44 3.48 -2.52
C PRO A 47 10.04 2.35 -3.47
N GLN A 48 9.54 1.25 -2.91
CA GLN A 48 8.93 0.16 -3.67
C GLN A 48 7.69 0.68 -4.40
N HIS A 49 7.42 0.13 -5.59
CA HIS A 49 6.33 0.59 -6.43
C HIS A 49 5.99 -0.43 -7.53
N VAL A 50 4.82 -0.26 -8.15
CA VAL A 50 4.51 -0.80 -9.48
C VAL A 50 4.97 0.19 -10.55
N ALA A 51 5.83 -0.25 -11.46
CA ALA A 51 6.22 0.49 -12.65
C ALA A 51 5.30 0.14 -13.83
N LEU A 52 5.01 1.13 -14.67
CA LEU A 52 4.21 0.97 -15.88
C LEU A 52 5.07 1.03 -17.13
N ARG A 53 4.71 0.24 -18.15
CA ARG A 53 5.41 0.24 -19.43
C ARG A 53 4.92 1.39 -20.32
N ASP A 54 5.87 2.10 -20.91
CA ASP A 54 5.63 3.13 -21.92
C ASP A 54 6.66 2.95 -23.06
N GLY A 55 6.21 2.31 -24.14
CA GLY A 55 7.08 1.83 -25.22
C GLY A 55 8.11 0.81 -24.71
N ASP A 56 9.39 1.14 -24.88
CA ASP A 56 10.52 0.32 -24.44
C ASP A 56 11.02 0.66 -23.02
N SER A 57 10.37 1.62 -22.35
CA SER A 57 10.79 2.11 -21.03
C SER A 57 9.81 1.75 -19.92
N TRP A 58 10.33 1.63 -18.70
CA TRP A 58 9.54 1.47 -17.47
C TRP A 58 9.47 2.80 -16.73
N VAL A 59 8.26 3.28 -16.48
CA VAL A 59 7.97 4.54 -15.80
C VAL A 59 7.67 4.25 -14.34
N SER A 60 8.42 4.91 -13.46
CA SER A 60 8.27 4.79 -12.01
C SER A 60 7.48 5.99 -11.46
N PRO A 61 6.47 5.78 -10.60
CA PRO A 61 5.74 6.87 -9.96
C PRO A 61 6.65 7.71 -9.04
N VAL A 62 7.73 7.12 -8.52
CA VAL A 62 8.72 7.80 -7.67
C VAL A 62 9.56 8.79 -8.47
N LYS A 63 10.01 8.38 -9.67
CA LYS A 63 10.95 9.18 -10.48
C LYS A 63 10.23 10.20 -11.37
N ASP A 64 9.08 9.82 -11.91
CA ASP A 64 8.34 10.63 -12.88
C ASP A 64 6.83 10.41 -12.72
N ILE A 65 6.27 10.99 -11.67
CA ILE A 65 4.85 10.88 -11.36
C ILE A 65 3.95 11.44 -12.47
N THR A 66 4.38 12.49 -13.16
CA THR A 66 3.59 13.12 -14.23
C THR A 66 3.43 12.14 -15.40
N ARG A 67 4.53 11.60 -15.91
CA ARG A 67 4.49 10.60 -16.99
C ARG A 67 3.78 9.32 -16.54
N TYR A 68 3.96 8.92 -15.29
CA TYR A 68 3.25 7.76 -14.73
C TYR A 68 1.73 7.94 -14.75
N ILE A 69 1.24 9.12 -14.36
CA ILE A 69 -0.18 9.47 -14.43
C ILE A 69 -0.66 9.47 -15.89
N GLU A 70 0.10 10.03 -16.82
CA GLU A 70 -0.25 10.04 -18.25
C GLU A 70 -0.36 8.63 -18.84
N VAL A 71 0.58 7.74 -18.51
CA VAL A 71 0.57 6.34 -18.95
C VAL A 71 -0.60 5.58 -18.34
N SER A 72 -0.83 5.73 -17.03
CA SER A 72 -1.92 5.04 -16.33
C SER A 72 -3.30 5.46 -16.83
N ARG A 73 -3.49 6.75 -17.19
CA ARG A 73 -4.73 7.27 -17.77
C ARG A 73 -5.12 6.60 -19.09
N LYS A 74 -4.17 6.03 -19.84
CA LYS A 74 -4.47 5.27 -21.08
C LYS A 74 -5.32 4.03 -20.79
N TYR A 75 -5.21 3.47 -19.59
CA TYR A 75 -5.92 2.25 -19.18
C TYR A 75 -7.17 2.54 -18.35
N PHE A 76 -7.18 3.62 -17.57
CA PHE A 76 -8.30 3.94 -16.69
C PHE A 76 -9.48 4.54 -17.46
N ALA A 77 -10.40 3.67 -17.88
CA ALA A 77 -11.64 4.07 -18.54
C ALA A 77 -12.54 4.98 -17.66
N THR A 78 -12.40 4.91 -16.34
CA THR A 78 -13.22 5.70 -15.40
C THR A 78 -12.41 6.18 -14.19
N ARG A 79 -12.92 7.23 -13.53
CA ARG A 79 -12.43 7.72 -12.24
C ARG A 79 -12.39 6.61 -11.17
N TRP A 80 -13.34 5.69 -11.21
CA TRP A 80 -13.40 4.54 -10.30
C TRP A 80 -12.34 3.47 -10.59
N ALA A 81 -11.92 3.30 -11.85
CA ALA A 81 -10.79 2.43 -12.16
C ALA A 81 -9.49 2.99 -11.57
N ALA A 82 -9.25 4.30 -11.72
CA ALA A 82 -8.13 4.98 -11.09
C ALA A 82 -8.20 4.89 -9.55
N PHE A 83 -9.37 5.11 -8.96
CA PHE A 83 -9.56 5.00 -7.50
C PHE A 83 -9.21 3.60 -7.00
N ARG A 84 -9.73 2.55 -7.64
CA ARG A 84 -9.44 1.16 -7.26
C ARG A 84 -7.96 0.83 -7.42
N TYR A 85 -7.31 1.32 -8.46
CA TYR A 85 -5.88 1.14 -8.67
C TYR A 85 -5.06 1.67 -7.49
N VAL A 86 -5.31 2.92 -7.09
CA VAL A 86 -4.59 3.54 -5.96
C VAL A 86 -5.01 2.92 -4.62
N ALA A 87 -6.29 2.56 -4.45
CA ALA A 87 -6.76 1.90 -3.23
C ALA A 87 -6.28 0.45 -3.08
N GLY A 88 -5.84 -0.18 -4.17
CA GLY A 88 -5.52 -1.60 -4.23
C GLY A 88 -4.49 -2.03 -3.19
N GLY A 89 -3.39 -1.27 -3.07
CA GLY A 89 -2.35 -1.57 -2.09
C GLY A 89 -2.85 -1.52 -0.65
N ILE A 90 -3.55 -0.44 -0.28
CA ILE A 90 -4.12 -0.24 1.05
C ILE A 90 -5.12 -1.34 1.40
N VAL A 91 -6.05 -1.67 0.49
CA VAL A 91 -7.10 -2.67 0.73
C VAL A 91 -6.49 -4.07 0.87
N VAL A 92 -5.64 -4.48 -0.07
CA VAL A 92 -5.03 -5.82 -0.05
C VAL A 92 -4.08 -5.97 1.14
N GLY A 93 -3.28 -4.93 1.44
CA GLY A 93 -2.43 -4.89 2.63
C GLY A 93 -3.23 -5.03 3.92
N THR A 94 -4.36 -4.33 4.04
CA THR A 94 -5.24 -4.38 5.24
C THR A 94 -5.89 -5.75 5.39
N VAL A 95 -6.40 -6.35 4.31
CA VAL A 95 -7.00 -7.69 4.33
C VAL A 95 -5.95 -8.73 4.72
N PHE A 96 -4.76 -8.65 4.14
CA PHE A 96 -3.67 -9.57 4.43
C PHE A 96 -3.20 -9.47 5.89
N SER A 97 -2.93 -8.26 6.39
CA SER A 97 -2.48 -8.09 7.78
C SER A 97 -3.55 -8.54 8.78
N THR A 98 -4.83 -8.28 8.49
CA THR A 98 -5.95 -8.82 9.27
C THR A 98 -5.94 -10.34 9.29
N GLY A 99 -5.84 -10.99 8.12
CA GLY A 99 -5.80 -12.45 8.01
C GLY A 99 -4.61 -13.06 8.78
N VAL A 100 -3.42 -12.48 8.63
CA VAL A 100 -2.22 -12.93 9.36
C VAL A 100 -2.41 -12.80 10.87
N CYS A 101 -2.94 -11.67 11.36
CA CYS A 101 -3.18 -11.47 12.79
C CYS A 101 -4.18 -12.49 13.36
N LEU A 102 -5.29 -12.74 12.66
CA LEU A 102 -6.31 -13.71 13.10
C LEU A 102 -5.77 -15.14 13.13
N VAL A 103 -5.06 -15.55 12.08
CA VAL A 103 -4.45 -16.88 11.99
C VAL A 103 -3.35 -17.04 13.05
N ALA A 104 -2.46 -16.06 13.17
CA ALA A 104 -1.38 -16.10 14.16
C ALA A 104 -1.92 -16.14 15.60
N GLN A 105 -2.96 -15.38 15.92
CA GLN A 105 -3.65 -15.45 17.21
C GLN A 105 -4.25 -16.84 17.46
N HIS A 106 -4.94 -17.41 16.48
CA HIS A 106 -5.55 -18.74 16.60
C HIS A 106 -4.53 -19.84 16.93
N TYR A 107 -3.33 -19.77 16.34
CA TYR A 107 -2.24 -20.75 16.56
C TYR A 107 -1.27 -20.37 17.70
N GLY A 108 -1.54 -19.30 18.45
CA GLY A 108 -0.68 -18.85 19.56
C GLY A 108 0.64 -18.20 19.15
N TRP A 109 0.79 -17.76 17.89
CA TRP A 109 1.96 -17.04 17.38
C TRP A 109 1.87 -15.55 17.71
N TYR A 110 1.76 -15.22 18.99
CA TYR A 110 1.47 -13.86 19.47
C TYR A 110 2.48 -12.81 18.98
N ALA A 111 3.76 -13.16 18.89
CA ALA A 111 4.77 -12.24 18.37
C ALA A 111 4.51 -11.85 16.89
N ILE A 112 4.10 -12.81 16.05
CA ILE A 112 3.78 -12.53 14.64
C ILE A 112 2.54 -11.64 14.55
N ALA A 113 1.49 -11.96 15.32
CA ALA A 113 0.27 -11.17 15.36
C ALA A 113 0.54 -9.73 15.83
N PHE A 114 1.27 -9.59 16.94
CA PHE A 114 1.66 -8.30 17.50
C PHE A 114 2.44 -7.45 16.50
N TRP A 115 3.57 -7.97 15.99
CA TRP A 115 4.41 -7.21 15.07
C TRP A 115 3.71 -6.92 13.74
N THR A 116 2.88 -7.83 13.22
CA THR A 116 2.12 -7.57 11.98
C THR A 116 1.14 -6.41 12.16
N ALA A 117 0.37 -6.39 13.25
CA ALA A 117 -0.58 -5.30 13.52
C ALA A 117 0.13 -3.95 13.68
N TRP A 118 1.20 -3.91 14.47
CA TRP A 118 1.97 -2.68 14.71
C TRP A 118 2.66 -2.19 13.45
N ILE A 119 3.35 -3.05 12.71
CA ILE A 119 4.05 -2.67 11.48
C ILE A 119 3.04 -2.18 10.44
N SER A 120 1.93 -2.89 10.23
CA SER A 120 0.85 -2.49 9.31
C SER A 120 0.31 -1.10 9.66
N GLY A 121 -0.02 -0.85 10.94
CA GLY A 121 -0.49 0.45 11.41
C GLY A 121 0.56 1.56 11.26
N CYS A 122 1.82 1.30 11.63
CA CYS A 122 2.92 2.24 11.48
C CYS A 122 3.22 2.57 10.02
N MET A 123 3.23 1.58 9.13
CA MET A 123 3.42 1.80 7.69
C MET A 123 2.33 2.70 7.12
N TYR A 124 1.06 2.46 7.49
CA TYR A 124 -0.04 3.32 7.06
C TYR A 124 0.12 4.75 7.61
N ALA A 125 0.45 4.90 8.89
CA ALA A 125 0.68 6.21 9.50
C ALA A 125 1.86 6.95 8.85
N ILE A 126 2.96 6.27 8.54
CA ILE A 126 4.13 6.84 7.84
C ILE A 126 3.75 7.26 6.43
N ASN A 127 3.03 6.41 5.69
CA ASN A 127 2.54 6.75 4.35
C ASN A 127 1.71 8.04 4.40
N VAL A 128 0.75 8.16 5.33
CA VAL A 128 -0.08 9.36 5.42
C VAL A 128 0.68 10.60 5.93
N LEU A 129 1.41 10.48 7.04
CA LEU A 129 1.94 11.63 7.79
C LEU A 129 3.31 12.09 7.30
N LEU A 130 4.15 11.18 6.81
CA LEU A 130 5.53 11.47 6.43
C LEU A 130 5.74 11.48 4.92
N MET A 131 4.92 10.75 4.16
CA MET A 131 4.99 10.73 2.69
C MET A 131 3.88 11.58 2.08
N ASP A 132 2.62 11.28 2.29
CA ASP A 132 1.56 11.95 1.56
C ASP A 132 1.37 13.40 1.96
N LEU A 133 1.26 13.68 3.26
CA LEU A 133 1.00 15.04 3.74
C LEU A 133 2.14 16.01 3.43
N PRO A 134 3.43 15.72 3.74
CA PRO A 134 4.51 16.66 3.49
C PRO A 134 4.73 16.89 2.00
N TRP A 135 4.68 15.83 1.19
CA TRP A 135 4.88 15.96 -0.25
C TRP A 135 3.70 16.68 -0.91
N ALA A 136 2.47 16.45 -0.45
CA ALA A 136 1.31 17.22 -0.92
C ALA A 136 1.40 18.71 -0.56
N LEU A 137 1.90 19.05 0.63
CA LEU A 137 2.10 20.44 1.04
C LEU A 137 3.21 21.14 0.25
N ILE A 138 4.33 20.45 0.02
CA ILE A 138 5.51 21.00 -0.68
C ILE A 138 5.21 21.18 -2.17
N TYR A 139 4.68 20.14 -2.83
CA TYR A 139 4.52 20.14 -4.29
C TYR A 139 3.12 20.57 -4.75
N ARG A 140 2.19 20.83 -3.82
CA ARG A 140 0.79 21.20 -4.09
C ARG A 140 0.08 20.23 -5.05
N ARG A 141 0.46 18.95 -5.01
CA ARG A 141 -0.08 17.86 -5.83
C ARG A 141 -0.12 16.56 -5.03
N SER A 142 -1.00 15.62 -5.36
CA SER A 142 -0.93 14.28 -4.77
C SER A 142 0.33 13.54 -5.22
N VAL A 143 1.00 12.85 -4.28
CA VAL A 143 2.27 12.14 -4.56
C VAL A 143 2.25 10.69 -4.06
N GLY A 144 1.33 10.34 -3.16
CA GLY A 144 1.16 8.95 -2.73
C GLY A 144 -0.31 8.55 -2.61
N ASP A 145 -0.56 7.41 -2.00
CA ASP A 145 -1.81 6.68 -2.19
C ASP A 145 -3.02 7.40 -1.58
N THR A 146 -2.88 7.93 -0.36
CA THR A 146 -3.99 8.56 0.36
C THR A 146 -4.36 9.92 -0.24
N SER A 147 -3.35 10.72 -0.57
CA SER A 147 -3.48 12.00 -1.26
C SER A 147 -3.98 11.81 -2.69
N GLY A 148 -3.52 10.77 -3.39
CA GLY A 148 -4.00 10.37 -4.71
C GLY A 148 -5.48 9.96 -4.67
N LEU A 149 -5.87 9.15 -3.68
CA LEU A 149 -7.27 8.81 -3.44
C LEU A 149 -8.11 10.04 -3.14
N TRP A 150 -7.59 11.01 -2.37
CA TRP A 150 -8.32 12.25 -2.06
C TRP A 150 -8.57 13.11 -3.31
N GLU A 151 -7.55 13.26 -4.16
CA GLU A 151 -7.66 13.98 -5.43
C GLU A 151 -8.63 13.26 -6.39
N ILE A 152 -8.55 11.92 -6.44
CA ILE A 152 -9.44 11.12 -7.25
C ILE A 152 -10.84 11.10 -6.69
N ALA A 153 -11.14 10.93 -5.40
CA ALA A 153 -12.50 10.94 -4.88
C ALA A 153 -12.52 11.16 -3.36
N ARG A 154 -12.76 12.41 -2.92
CA ARG A 154 -12.69 12.81 -1.51
C ARG A 154 -13.53 11.97 -0.55
N LEU A 155 -14.83 11.79 -0.85
CA LEU A 155 -15.72 11.06 0.06
C LEU A 155 -15.36 9.57 0.16
N PRO A 156 -15.19 8.82 -0.96
CA PRO A 156 -14.70 7.45 -0.89
C PRO A 156 -13.33 7.31 -0.22
N ALA A 157 -12.41 8.25 -0.45
CA ALA A 157 -11.10 8.26 0.21
C ALA A 157 -11.25 8.41 1.73
N LEU A 158 -12.09 9.34 2.19
CA LEU A 158 -12.36 9.53 3.62
C LEU A 158 -12.95 8.27 4.25
N VAL A 159 -13.92 7.65 3.59
CA VAL A 159 -14.55 6.39 4.08
C VAL A 159 -13.51 5.27 4.15
N LEU A 160 -12.71 5.08 3.10
CA LEU A 160 -11.67 4.05 3.09
C LEU A 160 -10.64 4.29 4.19
N THR A 161 -10.13 5.51 4.32
CA THR A 161 -9.18 5.90 5.36
C THR A 161 -9.75 5.63 6.75
N PHE A 162 -10.99 6.01 7.01
CA PHE A 162 -11.65 5.76 8.29
C PHE A 162 -11.77 4.27 8.59
N LEU A 163 -12.22 3.46 7.62
CA LEU A 163 -12.34 2.01 7.78
C LEU A 163 -10.99 1.35 8.04
N VAL A 164 -9.95 1.74 7.31
CA VAL A 164 -8.59 1.23 7.51
C VAL A 164 -8.12 1.57 8.93
N LEU A 165 -8.28 2.81 9.39
CA LEU A 165 -7.92 3.20 10.75
C LEU A 165 -8.67 2.39 11.81
N CYS A 166 -9.99 2.18 11.64
CA CYS A 166 -10.76 1.33 12.54
C CYS A 166 -10.22 -0.10 12.59
N VAL A 167 -9.88 -0.69 11.43
CA VAL A 167 -9.28 -2.03 11.37
C VAL A 167 -7.91 -2.06 12.06
N GLN A 168 -7.03 -1.10 11.78
CA GLN A 168 -5.70 -1.08 12.42
C GLN A 168 -5.79 -0.93 13.95
N VAL A 169 -6.68 -0.06 14.45
CA VAL A 169 -6.93 0.08 15.90
C VAL A 169 -7.47 -1.22 16.49
N LEU A 170 -8.44 -1.85 15.81
CA LEU A 170 -9.01 -3.11 16.27
C LEU A 170 -7.96 -4.22 16.32
N LEU A 171 -7.09 -4.33 15.31
CA LEU A 171 -6.01 -5.31 15.28
C LEU A 171 -5.04 -5.10 16.43
N VAL A 172 -4.60 -3.86 16.69
CA VAL A 172 -3.70 -3.56 17.81
C VAL A 172 -4.35 -3.92 19.15
N VAL A 173 -5.63 -3.58 19.34
CA VAL A 173 -6.38 -3.94 20.56
C VAL A 173 -6.52 -5.45 20.71
N LEU A 174 -6.82 -6.16 19.62
CA LEU A 174 -7.00 -7.62 19.62
C LEU A 174 -5.70 -8.34 20.01
N VAL A 175 -4.56 -7.92 19.47
CA VAL A 175 -3.28 -8.60 19.68
C VAL A 175 -2.54 -8.17 20.95
N SER A 176 -3.04 -7.15 21.65
CA SER A 176 -2.48 -6.66 22.92
C SER A 176 -3.19 -7.25 24.15
N ARG A 177 -4.18 -8.13 23.94
CA ARG A 177 -4.85 -8.91 24.98
C ARG A 177 -4.22 -10.29 25.08
#